data_AF-A0A522VB19-F1
#
_entry.id   AF-A0A522VB19-F1
#
_cell.length_a   1.000
_cell.length_b   1.000
_cell.length_c   1.000
_cell.angle_alpha   90.00
_cell.angle_beta   90.00
_cell.angle_gamma   90.00
#
_symmetry.space_group_name_H-M   'P 1'
#
loop_
_entity.id
_entity.type
_entity.pdbx_description
1 polymer ?
#
loop_
_entity_poly.entity_id
_entity_poly.type
_entity_poly.pdbx_seq_one_letter_code
_entity_poly.pdbx_strand_id
1 'polypeptide(L)'
;MKTLFAVAAVALLAIAATPASAAPACEAQIAEMQAAWKTVPHPYSKLAERKGRGDHDHNAMAETYMSSQLRQAESQCKAGNDHEAMLRLDVVRTWLKLPEIAHPAEHNYQPK
;
A
#
# COMPACT_ATOMS: atom_id res chain seq x y z
N MET A 1 -62.49 22.82 13.87
CA MET A 1 -61.70 21.58 13.89
C MET A 1 -60.40 21.85 13.16
N LYS A 2 -59.27 21.64 13.86
CA LYS A 2 -57.91 21.96 13.41
C LYS A 2 -57.33 20.73 12.70
N THR A 3 -56.90 20.86 11.46
CA THR A 3 -56.02 19.88 10.80
C THR A 3 -54.77 20.62 10.33
N LEU A 4 -53.70 20.46 11.09
CA LEU A 4 -52.35 20.90 10.75
C LEU A 4 -51.77 19.86 9.79
N PHE A 5 -51.48 20.25 8.56
CA PHE A 5 -50.68 19.44 7.65
C PHE A 5 -49.21 19.54 8.10
N ALA A 6 -48.70 18.47 8.69
CA ALA A 6 -47.28 18.31 8.96
C ALA A 6 -46.55 18.10 7.63
N VAL A 7 -45.86 19.14 7.14
CA VAL A 7 -44.90 19.01 6.05
C VAL A 7 -43.68 18.32 6.64
N ALA A 8 -43.52 17.04 6.31
CA ALA A 8 -42.34 16.26 6.65
C ALA A 8 -41.12 16.91 6.00
N ALA A 9 -40.26 17.53 6.82
CA ALA A 9 -38.96 18.00 6.40
C ALA A 9 -38.11 16.79 6.02
N VAL A 10 -37.94 16.57 4.71
CA VAL A 10 -36.94 15.65 4.18
C VAL A 10 -35.58 16.26 4.51
N ALA A 11 -35.01 15.82 5.63
CA ALA A 11 -33.61 16.08 5.93
C ALA A 11 -32.78 15.30 4.89
N LEU A 12 -32.42 15.98 3.80
CA LEU A 12 -31.29 15.60 2.99
C LEU A 12 -30.06 15.68 3.89
N LEU A 13 -29.71 14.55 4.51
CA LEU A 13 -28.35 14.31 4.98
C LEU A 13 -27.47 14.42 3.75
N ALA A 14 -26.93 15.62 3.52
CA ALA A 14 -25.71 15.77 2.77
C ALA A 14 -24.71 14.85 3.48
N ILE A 15 -24.49 13.68 2.90
CA ILE A 15 -23.27 12.93 3.14
C ILE A 15 -22.21 13.88 2.61
N ALA A 16 -21.69 14.73 3.51
CA ALA A 16 -20.39 15.30 3.31
C ALA A 16 -19.52 14.07 3.04
N ALA A 17 -19.07 13.93 1.79
CA ALA A 17 -17.91 13.14 1.50
C ALA A 17 -16.77 13.82 2.26
N THR A 18 -16.70 13.56 3.57
CA THR A 18 -15.43 13.61 4.27
C THR A 18 -14.54 12.72 3.41
N PRO A 19 -13.47 13.25 2.79
CA PRO A 19 -12.50 12.40 2.14
C PRO A 19 -12.17 11.33 3.17
N ALA A 20 -12.36 10.07 2.75
CA ALA A 20 -12.21 8.91 3.61
C ALA A 20 -11.00 9.14 4.52
N SER A 21 -11.25 9.14 5.83
CA SER A 21 -10.27 9.53 6.83
C SER A 21 -8.94 8.85 6.52
N ALA A 22 -7.91 9.68 6.34
CA ALA A 22 -6.54 9.33 6.07
C ALA A 22 -6.18 7.91 6.53
N ALA A 23 -5.95 7.02 5.57
CA ALA A 23 -4.96 5.97 5.75
C ALA A 23 -3.71 6.64 6.39
N PRO A 24 -3.01 6.00 7.35
CA PRO A 24 -1.80 6.58 7.93
C PRO A 24 -0.95 7.14 6.80
N ALA A 25 -0.63 8.44 6.87
CA ALA A 25 -0.06 9.20 5.74
C ALA A 25 0.96 8.32 5.01
N CYS A 26 0.74 8.06 3.72
CA CYS A 26 1.46 7.03 2.96
C CYS A 26 2.98 7.04 3.22
N GLU A 27 3.56 8.23 3.39
CA GLU A 27 4.96 8.44 3.75
C GLU A 27 5.39 7.74 5.07
N ALA A 28 4.54 7.74 6.10
CA ALA A 28 4.78 7.08 7.37
C ALA A 28 4.86 5.56 7.21
N GLN A 29 3.95 4.96 6.43
CA GLN A 29 3.97 3.52 6.14
C GLN A 29 5.22 3.13 5.32
N ILE A 30 5.60 3.96 4.35
CA ILE A 30 6.86 3.79 3.61
C ILE A 30 8.06 3.86 4.56
N ALA A 31 8.12 4.88 5.42
CA ALA A 31 9.24 5.07 6.34
C ALA A 31 9.37 3.93 7.34
N GLU A 32 8.26 3.45 7.90
CA GLU A 32 8.21 2.29 8.78
C GLU A 32 8.73 1.04 8.06
N MET A 33 8.22 0.77 6.85
CA MET A 33 8.63 -0.41 6.10
C MET A 33 10.10 -0.32 5.66
N GLN A 34 10.61 0.86 5.30
CA GLN A 34 12.02 1.07 5.00
C GLN A 34 12.92 0.87 6.22
N ALA A 35 12.46 1.29 7.41
CA ALA A 35 13.18 1.03 8.65
C ALA A 35 13.20 -0.47 8.99
N ALA A 36 12.04 -1.14 8.90
CA ALA A 36 11.92 -2.58 9.09
C ALA A 36 12.76 -3.37 8.07
N TRP A 37 12.77 -2.96 6.80
CA TRP A 37 13.57 -3.60 5.76
C TRP A 37 15.07 -3.60 6.10
N LYS A 38 15.59 -2.55 6.74
CA LYS A 38 17.00 -2.50 7.15
C LYS A 38 17.36 -3.52 8.24
N THR A 39 16.38 -3.98 9.02
CA THR A 39 16.60 -4.97 10.10
C THR A 39 16.41 -6.41 9.63
N VAL A 40 15.74 -6.61 8.48
CA VAL A 40 15.62 -7.92 7.84
C VAL A 40 17.02 -8.40 7.43
N PRO A 41 17.42 -9.63 7.79
CA PRO A 41 18.64 -10.23 7.24
C PRO A 41 18.51 -10.34 5.72
N HIS A 42 19.48 -9.79 4.99
CA HIS A 42 19.58 -9.90 3.53
C HIS A 42 20.77 -10.80 3.13
N PRO A 43 20.75 -12.10 3.47
CA PRO A 43 21.86 -13.01 3.24
C PRO A 43 22.24 -13.13 1.75
N TYR A 44 21.33 -12.82 0.83
CA TYR A 44 21.56 -12.97 -0.60
C TYR A 44 21.96 -11.65 -1.30
N SER A 45 21.64 -10.49 -0.72
CA SER A 45 22.02 -9.16 -1.24
C SER A 45 23.54 -8.93 -1.40
N LYS A 46 24.37 -9.70 -0.69
CA LYS A 46 25.85 -9.61 -0.73
C LYS A 46 26.52 -10.75 -1.50
N LEU A 47 25.75 -11.76 -1.92
CA LEU A 47 26.25 -12.82 -2.79
C LEU A 47 26.35 -12.24 -4.19
N ALA A 48 27.46 -11.54 -4.45
CA ALA A 48 27.86 -11.17 -5.80
C ALA A 48 27.81 -12.43 -6.67
N GLU A 49 26.84 -12.46 -7.59
CA GLU A 49 26.82 -13.25 -8.81
C GLU A 49 27.70 -14.52 -8.78
N ARG A 50 27.40 -15.49 -7.90
CA ARG A 50 27.87 -16.85 -8.17
C ARG A 50 27.02 -17.38 -9.32
N LYS A 51 27.39 -17.00 -10.55
CA LYS A 51 26.93 -17.61 -11.81
C LYS A 51 27.44 -19.05 -11.88
N GLY A 52 26.95 -19.89 -10.98
CA GLY A 52 26.94 -21.33 -11.17
C GLY A 52 25.82 -21.63 -12.14
N ARG A 53 26.17 -22.03 -13.37
CA ARG A 53 25.24 -22.51 -14.40
C ARG A 53 24.58 -23.80 -13.91
N GLY A 54 23.63 -23.73 -12.99
CA GLY A 54 23.01 -24.92 -12.39
C GLY A 54 22.01 -24.68 -11.27
N ASP A 55 22.12 -23.59 -10.50
CA ASP A 55 21.17 -23.30 -9.42
C ASP A 55 20.50 -21.95 -9.66
N HIS A 56 19.20 -21.98 -9.97
CA HIS A 56 18.35 -20.80 -9.97
C HIS A 56 18.05 -20.45 -8.52
N ASP A 57 18.97 -19.74 -7.86
CA ASP A 57 18.74 -19.33 -6.47
C ASP A 57 17.65 -18.24 -6.43
N HIS A 58 16.42 -18.68 -6.21
CA HIS A 58 15.23 -17.84 -6.15
C HIS A 58 15.32 -16.77 -5.05
N ASN A 59 16.24 -16.92 -4.10
CA ASN A 59 16.30 -16.07 -2.91
C ASN A 59 16.94 -14.71 -3.17
N ALA A 60 18.01 -14.63 -3.98
CA ALA A 60 18.63 -13.35 -4.35
C ALA A 60 17.71 -12.51 -5.24
N MET A 61 17.01 -13.16 -6.19
CA MET A 61 16.02 -12.49 -7.04
C MET A 61 14.81 -12.03 -6.22
N ALA A 62 14.36 -12.82 -5.24
CA ALA A 62 13.26 -12.43 -4.36
C ALA A 62 13.62 -11.19 -3.52
N GLU A 63 14.79 -11.16 -2.86
CA GLU A 63 15.24 -9.98 -2.10
C GLU A 63 15.34 -8.73 -2.99
N THR A 64 15.90 -8.88 -4.19
CA THR A 64 16.00 -7.80 -5.17
C THR A 64 14.62 -7.30 -5.60
N TYR A 65 13.70 -8.22 -5.87
CA TYR A 65 12.33 -7.90 -6.24
C TYR A 65 11.59 -7.18 -5.10
N MET A 66 11.71 -7.65 -3.86
CA MET A 66 11.13 -6.98 -2.68
C MET A 66 11.70 -5.57 -2.48
N SER A 67 13.02 -5.40 -2.62
CA SER A 67 13.65 -4.07 -2.58
C SER A 67 13.11 -3.15 -3.69
N SER A 68 12.85 -3.69 -4.89
CA SER A 68 12.23 -2.93 -5.97
C SER A 68 10.78 -2.52 -5.70
N GLN A 69 10.02 -3.33 -4.96
CA GLN A 69 8.65 -2.98 -4.56
C GLN A 69 8.65 -1.82 -3.57
N LEU A 70 9.57 -1.80 -2.59
CA LEU A 70 9.70 -0.66 -1.67
C LEU A 70 10.02 0.66 -2.39
N ARG A 71 10.91 0.63 -3.39
CA ARG A 71 11.23 1.82 -4.20
C ARG A 71 10.05 2.28 -5.04
N GLN A 72 9.31 1.35 -5.63
CA GLN A 72 8.12 1.68 -6.43
C GLN A 72 6.99 2.22 -5.54
N ALA A 73 6.80 1.67 -4.35
CA ALA A 73 5.86 2.17 -3.36
C ALA A 73 6.17 3.63 -3.00
N GLU A 74 7.44 3.94 -2.72
CA GLU A 74 7.88 5.32 -2.44
C GLU A 74 7.61 6.26 -3.63
N SER A 75 7.90 5.82 -4.86
CA SER A 75 7.64 6.61 -6.06
C SER A 75 6.15 6.87 -6.28
N GLN A 76 5.29 5.89 -6.01
CA GLN A 76 3.84 6.04 -6.14
C GLN A 76 3.27 6.94 -5.05
N CYS A 77 3.75 6.80 -3.82
CA CYS A 77 3.42 7.66 -2.70
C CYS A 77 3.71 9.14 -3.02
N LYS A 78 4.92 9.43 -3.51
CA LYS A 78 5.33 10.77 -3.95
C LYS A 78 4.52 11.32 -5.12
N ALA A 79 3.90 10.44 -5.91
CA ALA A 79 3.03 10.79 -7.03
C ALA A 79 1.55 10.94 -6.62
N GLY A 80 1.21 10.78 -5.34
CA GLY A 80 -0.17 10.80 -4.83
C GLY A 80 -0.98 9.53 -5.12
N ASN A 81 -0.33 8.45 -5.57
CA ASN A 81 -0.96 7.16 -5.85
C ASN A 81 -0.92 6.26 -4.59
N ASP A 82 -1.53 6.72 -3.50
CA ASP A 82 -1.41 6.11 -2.17
C ASP A 82 -1.93 4.67 -2.12
N HIS A 83 -3.03 4.36 -2.81
CA HIS A 83 -3.56 2.99 -2.90
C HIS A 83 -2.53 2.03 -3.50
N GLU A 84 -1.97 2.39 -4.66
CA GLU A 84 -0.96 1.58 -5.35
C GLU A 84 0.31 1.44 -4.50
N ALA A 85 0.71 2.52 -3.81
CA ALA A 85 1.85 2.47 -2.91
C ALA A 85 1.62 1.46 -1.77
N MET A 86 0.43 1.43 -1.17
CA MET A 86 0.11 0.48 -0.11
C MET A 86 0.04 -0.96 -0.63
N LEU A 87 -0.54 -1.20 -1.81
CA LEU A 87 -0.54 -2.54 -2.42
C LEU A 87 0.88 -3.08 -2.63
N ARG A 88 1.83 -2.23 -3.02
CA ARG A 88 3.23 -2.64 -3.14
C ARG A 88 3.89 -2.92 -1.81
N LEU A 89 3.53 -2.17 -0.76
CA LEU A 89 3.98 -2.49 0.60
C LEU A 89 3.42 -3.84 1.05
N ASP A 90 2.18 -4.17 0.74
CA ASP A 90 1.57 -5.46 1.07
C ASP A 90 2.32 -6.62 0.43
N VAL A 91 2.78 -6.49 -0.82
CA VAL A 91 3.64 -7.51 -1.46
C VAL A 91 4.89 -7.81 -0.59
N VAL A 92 5.54 -6.77 -0.07
CA VAL A 92 6.73 -6.91 0.79
C VAL A 92 6.36 -7.51 2.14
N ARG A 93 5.24 -7.09 2.71
CA ARG A 93 4.74 -7.58 4.01
C ARG A 93 4.32 -9.03 3.94
N THR A 94 3.66 -9.45 2.87
CA THR A 94 3.33 -10.87 2.62
C THR A 94 4.59 -11.71 2.55
N TRP A 95 5.64 -11.25 1.87
CA TRP A 95 6.92 -11.96 1.83
C TRP A 95 7.55 -12.11 3.22
N LEU A 96 7.42 -11.09 4.07
CA LEU A 96 7.84 -11.10 5.47
C LEU A 96 6.85 -11.79 6.43
N LYS A 97 5.71 -12.30 5.93
CA LYS A 97 4.62 -12.87 6.73
C LYS A 97 4.05 -11.92 7.78
N LEU A 98 3.98 -10.63 7.44
CA LEU A 98 3.37 -9.57 8.23
C LEU A 98 1.90 -9.36 7.80
N PRO A 99 1.04 -8.84 8.69
CA PRO A 99 -0.35 -8.52 8.33
C PRO A 99 -0.42 -7.42 7.28
N GLU A 100 -1.45 -7.42 6.45
CA GLU A 100 -1.72 -6.38 5.44
C GLU A 100 -1.93 -5.00 6.07
N ILE A 101 -1.64 -3.95 5.31
CA ILE A 101 -1.90 -2.56 5.68
C ILE A 101 -3.32 -2.19 5.23
N ALA A 102 -4.02 -1.40 6.03
CA ALA A 102 -5.26 -0.78 5.58
C ALA A 102 -4.98 0.21 4.44
N HIS A 103 -5.44 -0.11 3.24
CA HIS A 103 -5.32 0.73 2.06
C HIS A 103 -6.65 1.44 1.72
N PRO A 104 -6.61 2.67 1.15
CA PRO A 104 -7.82 3.33 0.64
C PRO A 104 -8.57 2.43 -0.34
N ALA A 105 -9.91 2.53 -0.37
CA ALA A 105 -10.73 1.76 -1.31
C ALA A 105 -10.81 2.47 -2.68
N GLU A 106 -9.74 2.43 -3.48
CA GLU A 106 -9.81 2.90 -4.88
C GLU A 106 -8.90 2.09 -5.81
N HIS A 107 -9.50 1.30 -6.70
CA HIS A 107 -8.83 0.79 -7.89
C HIS A 107 -8.97 1.84 -8.99
N ASN A 108 -8.02 2.78 -9.12
CA ASN A 108 -7.95 3.69 -10.27
C ASN A 108 -7.44 2.93 -11.51
N TYR A 109 -8.16 1.88 -11.90
CA TYR A 109 -8.02 1.27 -13.22
C TYR A 109 -8.76 2.18 -14.19
N GLN A 110 -8.04 3.11 -14.82
CA GLN A 110 -8.55 3.78 -16.01
C GLN A 110 -8.26 2.85 -17.20
N PRO A 111 -9.27 2.13 -17.75
CA PRO A 111 -9.05 1.39 -18.99
C PRO A 111 -8.64 2.41 -20.07
N LYS A 112 -7.52 2.13 -20.73
CA LYS A 112 -7.07 2.88 -21.90
C LYS A 112 -7.94 2.58 -23.11
#